data_AF-A0A1X0NWK7-F1
#
_entry.id   AF-A0A1X0NWK7-F1
#
_cell.length_a   1.000
_cell.length_b   1.000
_cell.length_c   1.000
_cell.angle_alpha   90.00
_cell.angle_beta   90.00
_cell.angle_gamma   90.00
#
_symmetry.space_group_name_H-M   'P 1'
#
loop_
_entity.id
_entity.type
_entity.pdbx_description
1 polymer ?
#
loop_
_entity_poly.entity_id
_entity_poly.type
_entity_poly.pdbx_seq_one_letter_code
_entity_poly.pdbx_strand_id
1 'polypeptide(L)'
;MFPRLGMMGTFFGVRGREFVWMINVSKAKEVARKYFNCPTAEGLEMESTGWGSASHFSIRVAKGDMMGPGYSPLVYSELSLAVFDSMPFYKANFDKAEPLVWGKNAGCDFLEKKCLENGVSPNPEIFCNRSRSSDMYFCTPDRMGLGYCTLKTYYRALPEPFQYFKDKRMGGDLRALDYCPYVEAYSDTTCTSGFHLQSRGSFIGENARCVKGVELEISGKSVGDVCVNTKCDNGILSVQFLGDDDDEWHVCEEKKEIIPNKENWSGKIICPRYDAVCTKLPDITIPLKELPYQDGDYKPAPGNITWNKTETPSSDPLPHPAPEPTMETVGAPHVEKEPSSSYPNVPTDSSGSTDTTTPVQRDVFEKERIDSPTSTAHSETMLDQNEKHHDGLDGSQHGS
;
A
#
# COMPACT_ATOMS: atom_id res chain seq x y z
N MET A 1 0.34 16.11 -18.84
CA MET A 1 -0.33 17.28 -18.23
C MET A 1 0.59 18.01 -17.26
N PHE A 2 1.04 17.38 -16.17
CA PHE A 2 1.87 18.01 -15.14
C PHE A 2 3.15 18.72 -15.63
N PRO A 3 3.92 18.20 -16.62
CA PRO A 3 5.08 18.92 -17.15
C PRO A 3 4.72 20.25 -17.81
N ARG A 4 3.58 20.32 -18.51
CA ARG A 4 3.09 21.55 -19.15
C ARG A 4 2.67 22.61 -18.12
N LEU A 5 2.29 22.17 -16.92
CA LEU A 5 1.94 23.04 -15.80
C LEU A 5 3.18 23.43 -14.96
N GLY A 6 4.38 22.98 -15.33
CA GLY A 6 5.61 23.26 -14.57
C GLY A 6 5.62 22.63 -13.17
N MET A 7 4.84 21.57 -12.95
CA MET A 7 4.65 20.97 -11.62
C MET A 7 5.62 19.82 -11.32
N MET A 8 6.36 19.35 -12.33
CA MET A 8 7.25 18.20 -12.23
C MET A 8 8.72 18.60 -12.27
N GLY A 9 9.53 17.91 -11.48
CA GLY A 9 10.99 17.98 -11.53
C GLY A 9 11.63 16.60 -11.68
N THR A 10 12.89 16.59 -12.12
CA THR A 10 13.73 15.39 -12.20
C THR A 10 14.70 15.38 -11.02
N PHE A 11 14.76 14.27 -10.29
CA PHE A 11 15.59 14.10 -9.11
C PHE A 11 16.51 12.89 -9.32
N PHE A 12 17.79 13.04 -9.00
CA PHE A 12 18.82 12.03 -9.28
C PHE A 12 19.24 11.26 -8.04
N GLY A 13 19.67 10.01 -8.21
CA GLY A 13 20.24 9.19 -7.13
C GLY A 13 19.24 8.68 -6.08
N VAL A 14 17.94 8.95 -6.23
CA VAL A 14 16.90 8.54 -5.29
C VAL A 14 16.88 7.01 -5.19
N ARG A 15 17.20 6.48 -4.01
CA ARG A 15 17.31 5.02 -3.74
C ARG A 15 18.27 4.28 -4.69
N GLY A 16 19.30 4.97 -5.19
CA GLY A 16 20.28 4.42 -6.15
C GLY A 16 19.79 4.40 -7.60
N ARG A 17 18.60 4.92 -7.88
CA ARG A 17 18.11 5.07 -9.25
C ARG A 17 18.79 6.27 -9.92
N GLU A 18 19.03 6.17 -11.23
CA GLU A 18 19.62 7.26 -12.02
C GLU A 18 18.80 8.54 -11.86
N PHE A 19 17.50 8.47 -12.12
CA PHE A 19 16.55 9.53 -11.82
C PHE A 19 15.15 9.00 -11.50
N VAL A 20 14.36 9.87 -10.87
CA VAL A 20 12.91 9.75 -10.69
C VAL A 20 12.27 11.09 -11.03
N TRP A 21 11.00 11.06 -11.41
CA TRP A 21 10.20 12.28 -11.53
C TRP A 21 9.36 12.48 -10.28
N MET A 22 9.21 13.72 -9.85
CA MET A 22 8.35 14.06 -8.72
C MET A 22 7.49 15.27 -9.06
N ILE A 23 6.25 15.28 -8.56
CA ILE A 23 5.47 16.50 -8.44
C ILE A 23 6.00 17.26 -7.22
N ASN A 24 6.67 18.39 -7.46
CA ASN A 24 7.49 19.10 -6.46
C ASN A 24 7.01 20.54 -6.18
N VAL A 25 5.74 20.84 -6.44
CA VAL A 25 5.09 22.11 -6.11
C VAL A 25 4.86 22.26 -4.60
N SER A 26 4.75 23.50 -4.12
CA SER A 26 4.70 23.83 -2.68
C SER A 26 3.65 23.04 -1.90
N LYS A 27 2.42 22.92 -2.40
CA LYS A 27 1.35 22.17 -1.72
C LYS A 27 1.61 20.66 -1.71
N ALA A 28 2.12 20.09 -2.80
CA ALA A 28 2.51 18.68 -2.84
C ALA A 28 3.66 18.37 -1.85
N LYS A 29 4.66 19.26 -1.75
CA LYS A 29 5.73 19.17 -0.75
C LYS A 29 5.19 19.23 0.68
N GLU A 30 4.35 20.22 0.98
CA GLU A 30 3.71 20.38 2.29
C GLU A 30 2.96 19.11 2.72
N VAL A 31 2.09 18.59 1.84
CA VAL A 31 1.30 17.40 2.11
C VAL A 31 2.17 16.15 2.20
N ALA A 32 3.16 15.96 1.31
CA ALA A 32 4.09 14.83 1.39
C ALA A 32 4.86 14.82 2.71
N ARG A 33 5.39 15.98 3.14
CA ARG A 33 6.15 16.09 4.40
C ARG A 33 5.31 15.70 5.61
N LYS A 34 4.06 16.15 5.65
CA LYS A 34 3.11 15.80 6.70
C LYS A 34 2.71 14.33 6.62
N TYR A 35 2.29 13.84 5.46
CA TYR A 35 1.77 12.49 5.25
C TYR A 35 2.79 11.41 5.57
N PHE A 36 4.02 11.53 5.07
CA PHE A 36 5.08 10.55 5.32
C PHE A 36 5.78 10.77 6.66
N ASN A 37 5.51 11.87 7.37
CA ASN A 37 6.30 12.33 8.52
C ASN A 37 7.79 12.49 8.16
N CYS A 38 8.06 13.22 7.08
CA CYS A 38 9.40 13.46 6.56
C CYS A 38 9.61 14.92 6.17
N PRO A 39 10.27 15.75 7.00
CA PRO A 39 10.46 17.18 6.73
C PRO A 39 11.24 17.49 5.44
N THR A 40 12.10 16.57 4.99
CA THR A 40 12.93 16.69 3.79
C THR A 40 12.24 16.20 2.51
N ALA A 41 10.98 15.73 2.58
CA ALA A 41 10.29 15.24 1.40
C ALA A 41 10.20 16.35 0.32
N GLU A 42 10.69 16.02 -0.88
CA GLU A 42 10.80 16.92 -2.02
C GLU A 42 9.57 16.91 -2.94
N GLY A 43 8.59 16.05 -2.66
CA GLY A 43 7.35 15.97 -3.41
C GLY A 43 6.77 14.57 -3.45
N LEU A 44 5.93 14.33 -4.45
CA LEU A 44 5.28 13.04 -4.69
C LEU A 44 5.90 12.37 -5.91
N GLU A 45 6.52 11.22 -5.69
CA GLU A 45 7.18 10.47 -6.75
C GLU A 45 6.17 9.92 -7.75
N MET A 46 6.51 10.06 -9.03
CA MET A 46 5.70 9.60 -10.16
C MET A 46 6.21 8.25 -10.64
N GLU A 47 5.28 7.45 -11.16
CA GLU A 47 5.60 6.18 -11.80
C GLU A 47 6.56 6.43 -12.96
N SER A 48 7.53 5.52 -13.07
CA SER A 48 8.68 5.66 -13.97
C SER A 48 8.72 4.59 -15.04
N THR A 49 7.80 3.63 -14.97
CA THR A 49 7.73 2.48 -15.85
C THR A 49 6.32 2.24 -16.39
N GLY A 50 6.22 1.69 -17.60
CA GLY A 50 4.96 1.27 -18.19
C GLY A 50 4.04 2.42 -18.67
N TRP A 51 2.80 2.05 -18.96
CA TRP A 51 1.78 2.91 -19.61
C TRP A 51 1.27 4.06 -18.73
N GLY A 52 1.57 4.03 -17.43
CA GLY A 52 1.21 5.08 -16.47
C GLY A 52 2.35 6.05 -16.12
N SER A 53 3.51 5.88 -16.75
CA SER A 53 4.71 6.66 -16.47
C SER A 53 4.45 8.16 -16.56
N ALA A 54 4.95 8.92 -15.58
CA ALA A 54 4.78 10.37 -15.44
C ALA A 54 3.31 10.88 -15.37
N SER A 55 2.34 9.98 -15.25
CA SER A 55 0.90 10.31 -15.12
C SER A 55 0.26 9.76 -13.85
N HIS A 56 0.87 8.76 -13.25
CA HIS A 56 0.46 8.16 -11.98
C HIS A 56 1.53 8.38 -10.91
N PHE A 57 1.15 8.32 -9.64
CA PHE A 57 2.10 8.17 -8.55
C PHE A 57 2.83 6.84 -8.66
N SER A 58 4.10 6.86 -8.24
CA SER A 58 4.87 5.64 -8.04
C SER A 58 4.12 4.76 -7.05
N ILE A 59 3.80 3.53 -7.45
CA ILE A 59 3.09 2.60 -6.55
C ILE A 59 3.92 2.28 -5.30
N ARG A 60 5.25 2.39 -5.40
CA ARG A 60 6.14 2.36 -4.22
C ARG A 60 5.61 3.32 -3.16
N VAL A 61 5.35 4.56 -3.54
CA VAL A 61 5.10 5.67 -2.60
C VAL A 61 3.62 5.79 -2.23
N ALA A 62 2.70 5.47 -3.14
CA ALA A 62 1.27 5.70 -2.95
C ALA A 62 0.38 4.51 -3.39
N LYS A 63 0.75 3.28 -3.03
CA LYS A 63 -0.08 2.10 -3.31
C LYS A 63 -1.46 2.24 -2.66
N GLY A 64 -2.52 2.10 -3.47
CA GLY A 64 -3.90 2.25 -3.01
C GLY A 64 -4.45 3.67 -3.17
N ASP A 65 -3.65 4.62 -3.63
CA ASP A 65 -4.14 5.93 -4.07
C ASP A 65 -4.78 5.83 -5.47
N MET A 66 -5.84 6.58 -5.73
CA MET A 66 -6.52 6.67 -7.03
C MET A 66 -5.59 7.06 -8.18
N MET A 67 -4.61 7.93 -7.91
CA MET A 67 -3.59 8.32 -8.88
C MET A 67 -2.43 7.32 -8.95
N GLY A 68 -2.43 6.25 -8.15
CA GLY A 68 -1.52 5.12 -8.30
C GLY A 68 -2.01 4.14 -9.38
N PRO A 69 -1.13 3.32 -9.97
CA PRO A 69 -1.53 2.36 -10.99
C PRO A 69 -2.31 1.18 -10.36
N GLY A 70 -3.64 1.15 -10.50
CA GLY A 70 -4.43 -0.07 -10.75
C GLY A 70 -4.58 -1.17 -9.68
N TYR A 71 -4.37 -0.94 -8.38
CA TYR A 71 -4.63 -1.98 -7.34
C TYR A 71 -5.70 -1.53 -6.34
N SER A 72 -6.88 -2.12 -6.44
CA SER A 72 -8.05 -1.89 -5.58
C SER A 72 -7.83 -2.43 -4.15
N PRO A 73 -8.43 -1.80 -3.11
CA PRO A 73 -9.22 -0.56 -3.16
C PRO A 73 -8.35 0.67 -3.43
N LEU A 74 -8.90 1.61 -4.21
CA LEU A 74 -8.28 2.89 -4.55
C LEU A 74 -9.00 4.01 -3.79
N VAL A 75 -8.24 4.95 -3.23
CA VAL A 75 -8.77 6.08 -2.47
C VAL A 75 -8.34 7.43 -3.03
N TYR A 76 -9.21 8.43 -2.95
CA TYR A 76 -8.89 9.84 -3.20
C TYR A 76 -8.19 10.42 -1.96
N SER A 77 -6.90 10.09 -1.82
CA SER A 77 -6.14 10.52 -0.65
C SER A 77 -5.76 12.01 -0.68
N GLU A 78 -5.29 12.50 0.47
CA GLU A 78 -4.73 13.85 0.58
C GLU A 78 -3.56 14.08 -0.40
N LEU A 79 -2.82 13.04 -0.79
CA LEU A 79 -1.75 13.13 -1.80
C LEU A 79 -2.31 13.52 -3.16
N SER A 80 -3.36 12.82 -3.60
CA SER A 80 -4.09 13.12 -4.84
C SER A 80 -4.70 14.52 -4.81
N LEU A 81 -5.36 14.88 -3.71
CA LEU A 81 -5.96 16.20 -3.55
C LEU A 81 -4.92 17.32 -3.60
N ALA A 82 -3.72 17.11 -3.06
CA ALA A 82 -2.63 18.09 -3.12
C ALA A 82 -2.19 18.41 -4.53
N VAL A 83 -2.15 17.39 -5.40
CA VAL A 83 -1.81 17.57 -6.80
C VAL A 83 -2.90 18.35 -7.54
N PHE A 84 -4.18 18.01 -7.33
CA PHE A 84 -5.28 18.73 -7.95
C PHE A 84 -5.42 20.18 -7.43
N ASP A 85 -5.26 20.43 -6.13
CA ASP A 85 -5.28 21.78 -5.53
C ASP A 85 -4.14 22.67 -6.03
N SER A 86 -3.07 22.06 -6.55
CA SER A 86 -1.94 22.77 -7.15
C SER A 86 -2.16 23.12 -8.63
N MET A 87 -3.21 22.59 -9.25
CA MET A 87 -3.59 22.94 -10.62
C MET A 87 -4.46 24.20 -10.63
N PRO A 88 -4.46 24.98 -11.71
CA PRO A 88 -5.31 26.16 -11.82
C PRO A 88 -6.81 25.83 -11.93
N PHE A 89 -7.17 24.55 -12.09
CA PHE A 89 -8.53 24.11 -12.39
C PHE A 89 -9.36 23.78 -11.15
N TYR A 90 -8.72 23.50 -10.02
CA TYR A 90 -9.40 22.93 -8.85
C TYR A 90 -8.98 23.62 -7.56
N LYS A 91 -9.88 23.56 -6.57
CA LYS A 91 -9.58 23.82 -5.17
C LYS A 91 -10.04 22.61 -4.36
N ALA A 92 -9.12 21.93 -3.70
CA ALA A 92 -9.45 20.71 -2.98
C ALA A 92 -10.02 21.00 -1.58
N ASN A 93 -10.99 20.19 -1.18
CA ASN A 93 -11.44 20.11 0.20
C ASN A 93 -10.77 18.91 0.89
N PHE A 94 -9.70 19.14 1.64
CA PHE A 94 -8.92 18.09 2.29
C PHE A 94 -9.68 17.39 3.43
N ASP A 95 -10.76 17.97 3.95
CA ASP A 95 -11.61 17.32 4.96
C ASP A 95 -12.39 16.14 4.37
N LYS A 96 -12.40 16.02 3.04
CA LYS A 96 -13.00 14.90 2.29
C LYS A 96 -11.96 13.93 1.73
N ALA A 97 -10.69 14.06 2.12
CA ALA A 97 -9.67 13.09 1.75
C ALA A 97 -10.00 11.72 2.34
N GLU A 98 -9.99 10.70 1.50
CA GLU A 98 -10.07 9.32 1.96
C GLU A 98 -8.74 8.90 2.62
N PRO A 99 -8.79 8.14 3.72
CA PRO A 99 -7.57 7.75 4.42
C PRO A 99 -6.78 6.70 3.63
N LEU A 100 -5.57 7.07 3.21
CA LEU A 100 -4.58 6.13 2.69
C LEU A 100 -3.65 5.69 3.82
N VAL A 101 -3.53 4.38 4.04
CA VAL A 101 -2.64 3.83 5.09
C VAL A 101 -1.21 3.67 4.59
N TRP A 102 -1.03 3.34 3.31
CA TRP A 102 0.27 3.01 2.74
C TRP A 102 1.28 4.17 2.82
N GLY A 103 2.37 3.97 3.57
CA GLY A 103 3.43 4.98 3.72
C GLY A 103 3.12 6.08 4.74
N LYS A 104 1.92 6.11 5.33
CA LYS A 104 1.54 7.15 6.31
C LYS A 104 2.44 7.09 7.55
N ASN A 105 3.08 8.21 7.86
CA ASN A 105 4.05 8.36 8.95
C ASN A 105 5.19 7.33 8.89
N ALA A 106 5.60 6.88 7.70
CA ALA A 106 6.68 5.89 7.54
C ALA A 106 8.09 6.47 7.76
N GLY A 107 8.23 7.79 7.83
CA GLY A 107 9.49 8.51 8.00
C GLY A 107 10.28 8.68 6.70
N CYS A 108 11.37 9.45 6.75
CA CYS A 108 12.18 9.74 5.56
C CYS A 108 12.84 8.52 4.94
N ASP A 109 13.20 7.52 5.75
CA ASP A 109 13.79 6.27 5.27
C ASP A 109 12.90 5.56 4.23
N PHE A 110 11.57 5.70 4.34
CA PHE A 110 10.63 5.15 3.36
C PHE A 110 10.77 5.79 1.96
N LEU A 111 11.14 7.07 1.89
CA LEU A 111 11.29 7.80 0.63
C LEU A 111 12.73 7.72 0.10
N GLU A 112 13.70 7.84 1.00
CA GLU A 112 15.11 8.09 0.67
C GLU A 112 15.94 6.78 0.57
N LYS A 113 15.58 5.74 1.33
CA LYS A 113 16.32 4.46 1.36
C LYS A 113 15.61 3.38 0.53
N LYS A 114 16.38 2.38 0.08
CA LYS A 114 15.83 1.15 -0.50
C LYS A 114 14.86 0.50 0.50
N CYS A 115 13.84 -0.19 0.00
CA CYS A 115 12.87 -0.86 0.88
C CYS A 115 13.49 -1.95 1.74
N LEU A 116 14.60 -2.54 1.29
CA LEU A 116 15.45 -3.38 2.12
C LEU A 116 16.91 -3.19 1.73
N GLU A 117 17.80 -3.43 2.68
CA GLU A 117 19.24 -3.51 2.48
C GLU A 117 19.76 -4.78 3.15
N ASN A 118 20.46 -5.62 2.38
CA ASN A 118 20.93 -6.94 2.85
C ASN A 118 19.82 -7.81 3.47
N GLY A 119 18.60 -7.70 2.96
CA GLY A 119 17.42 -8.41 3.44
C GLY A 119 16.78 -7.83 4.70
N VAL A 120 17.20 -6.64 5.16
CA VAL A 120 16.63 -5.96 6.32
C VAL A 120 15.87 -4.71 5.87
N SER A 121 14.61 -4.60 6.27
CA SER A 121 13.76 -3.45 5.93
C SER A 121 13.86 -2.36 7.01
N PRO A 122 14.06 -1.07 6.65
CA PRO A 122 13.87 0.05 7.57
C PRO A 122 12.39 0.31 7.89
N ASN A 123 11.47 -0.22 7.07
CA ASN A 123 10.02 -0.10 7.24
C ASN A 123 9.36 -1.50 7.26
N PRO A 124 9.61 -2.33 8.30
CA PRO A 124 9.18 -3.72 8.36
C PRO A 124 7.66 -3.90 8.49
N GLU A 125 6.92 -2.82 8.76
CA GLU A 125 5.45 -2.80 8.79
C GLU A 125 4.84 -2.63 7.39
N ILE A 126 5.64 -2.29 6.38
CA ILE A 126 5.21 -2.14 4.98
C ILE A 126 5.88 -3.19 4.10
N PHE A 127 7.20 -3.37 4.24
CA PHE A 127 7.98 -4.31 3.44
C PHE A 127 8.41 -5.53 4.25
N CYS A 128 8.16 -6.70 3.69
CA CYS A 128 8.42 -7.98 4.32
C CYS A 128 9.69 -8.65 3.75
N ASN A 129 10.32 -9.52 4.53
CA ASN A 129 11.57 -10.19 4.13
C ASN A 129 11.56 -11.70 4.39
N ARG A 130 10.43 -12.27 4.77
CA ARG A 130 10.29 -13.69 5.11
C ARG A 130 9.59 -14.42 3.98
N SER A 131 10.25 -15.45 3.44
CA SER A 131 9.66 -16.28 2.39
C SER A 131 8.41 -17.01 2.89
N ARG A 132 7.51 -17.32 1.96
CA ARG A 132 6.29 -18.08 2.19
C ARG A 132 6.63 -19.43 2.86
N SER A 133 6.30 -19.58 4.13
CA SER A 133 6.01 -20.90 4.71
C SER A 133 4.50 -21.11 4.63
N SER A 134 4.06 -22.36 4.47
CA SER A 134 2.62 -22.71 4.38
C SER A 134 1.82 -22.29 5.62
N ASP A 135 2.50 -22.06 6.75
CA ASP A 135 1.89 -22.00 8.06
C ASP A 135 2.01 -20.64 8.76
N MET A 136 2.70 -19.66 8.15
CA MET A 136 2.80 -18.32 8.73
C MET A 136 2.05 -17.30 7.89
N TYR A 137 1.15 -16.58 8.54
CA TYR A 137 0.52 -15.41 7.96
C TYR A 137 1.16 -14.13 8.49
N PHE A 138 1.13 -13.10 7.66
CA PHE A 138 1.66 -11.78 7.98
C PHE A 138 0.56 -10.74 7.87
N CYS A 139 0.60 -9.69 8.69
CA CYS A 139 -0.34 -8.59 8.57
C CYS A 139 -0.18 -7.87 7.24
N THR A 140 -1.31 -7.61 6.58
CA THR A 140 -1.35 -6.63 5.51
C THR A 140 -0.98 -5.25 6.06
N PRO A 141 -0.40 -4.33 5.26
CA PRO A 141 0.01 -3.01 5.75
C PRO A 141 -1.12 -2.16 6.33
N ASP A 142 -2.36 -2.39 5.88
CA ASP A 142 -3.58 -1.75 6.39
C ASP A 142 -4.13 -2.40 7.67
N ARG A 143 -3.50 -3.50 8.14
CA ARG A 143 -3.89 -4.29 9.32
C ARG A 143 -5.30 -4.87 9.23
N MET A 144 -5.90 -4.92 8.05
CA MET A 144 -7.27 -5.40 7.86
C MET A 144 -7.35 -6.92 7.68
N GLY A 145 -6.22 -7.57 7.43
CA GLY A 145 -6.18 -9.00 7.26
C GLY A 145 -4.79 -9.59 7.31
N LEU A 146 -4.75 -10.85 6.98
CA LEU A 146 -3.57 -11.70 6.97
C LEU A 146 -3.20 -12.09 5.53
N GLY A 147 -1.93 -12.30 5.27
CA GLY A 147 -1.42 -12.47 3.92
C GLY A 147 -0.09 -13.22 3.86
N TYR A 148 0.54 -13.15 2.70
CA TYR A 148 1.87 -13.70 2.45
C TYR A 148 2.81 -12.63 1.92
N CYS A 149 4.10 -12.81 2.19
CA CYS A 149 5.12 -11.95 1.62
C CYS A 149 5.33 -12.28 0.14
N THR A 150 5.26 -11.28 -0.73
CA THR A 150 5.35 -11.42 -2.20
C THR A 150 6.77 -11.70 -2.74
N LEU A 151 7.61 -12.31 -1.91
CA LEU A 151 8.98 -12.66 -2.28
C LEU A 151 9.02 -13.67 -3.42
N LYS A 152 9.85 -13.36 -4.41
CA LYS A 152 10.07 -14.14 -5.62
C LYS A 152 11.55 -14.20 -5.95
N THR A 153 11.97 -15.33 -6.50
CA THR A 153 13.30 -15.48 -7.11
C THR A 153 13.16 -15.41 -8.62
N TYR A 154 13.92 -14.52 -9.24
CA TYR A 154 13.94 -14.32 -10.69
C TYR A 154 15.00 -15.20 -11.37
N TYR A 155 14.83 -15.46 -12.67
CA TYR A 155 15.82 -16.22 -13.45
C TYR A 155 17.14 -15.44 -13.64
N ARG A 156 17.06 -14.11 -13.71
CA ARG A 156 18.19 -13.20 -13.88
C ARG A 156 18.31 -12.29 -12.66
N ALA A 157 19.51 -11.76 -12.44
CA ALA A 157 19.72 -10.75 -11.42
C ALA A 157 18.83 -9.53 -11.69
N LEU A 158 18.26 -8.98 -10.62
CA LEU A 158 17.53 -7.72 -10.68
C LEU A 158 18.48 -6.56 -11.01
N PRO A 159 17.98 -5.45 -11.58
CA PRO A 159 18.77 -4.22 -11.71
C PRO A 159 19.37 -3.79 -10.37
N GLU A 160 20.57 -3.22 -10.38
CA GLU A 160 21.34 -2.87 -9.18
C GLU A 160 20.58 -1.99 -8.16
N PRO A 161 19.77 -0.99 -8.56
CA PRO A 161 18.94 -0.23 -7.62
C PRO A 161 17.90 -1.08 -6.87
N PHE A 162 17.50 -2.22 -7.44
CA PHE A 162 16.47 -3.13 -6.92
C PHE A 162 17.02 -4.43 -6.34
N GLN A 163 18.34 -4.54 -6.14
CA GLN A 163 18.96 -5.67 -5.45
C GLN A 163 18.90 -5.45 -3.93
N TYR A 164 18.02 -6.19 -3.27
CA TYR A 164 17.69 -6.02 -1.85
C TYR A 164 18.30 -7.08 -0.93
N PHE A 165 18.70 -8.23 -1.50
CA PHE A 165 19.17 -9.40 -0.79
C PHE A 165 20.58 -9.79 -1.26
N LYS A 166 21.25 -10.68 -0.50
CA LYS A 166 22.54 -11.26 -0.91
C LYS A 166 22.42 -11.99 -2.26
N ASP A 167 21.33 -12.73 -2.47
CA ASP A 167 20.99 -13.24 -3.80
C ASP A 167 20.37 -12.10 -4.61
N LYS A 168 21.11 -11.65 -5.63
CA LYS A 168 20.74 -10.55 -6.54
C LYS A 168 19.49 -10.84 -7.37
N ARG A 169 18.99 -12.08 -7.36
CA ARG A 169 17.77 -12.50 -8.06
C ARG A 169 16.53 -12.44 -7.18
N MET A 170 16.66 -12.17 -5.89
CA MET A 170 15.52 -12.11 -4.98
C MET A 170 14.95 -10.70 -4.88
N GLY A 171 13.63 -10.60 -4.90
CA GLY A 171 12.87 -9.36 -4.70
C GLY A 171 11.39 -9.66 -4.52
N GLY A 172 10.57 -8.62 -4.45
CA GLY A 172 9.12 -8.71 -4.59
C GLY A 172 8.72 -9.01 -6.03
N ASP A 173 7.55 -9.61 -6.21
CA ASP A 173 7.02 -10.01 -7.52
C ASP A 173 6.57 -8.82 -8.40
N LEU A 174 6.31 -7.66 -7.80
CA LEU A 174 5.77 -6.49 -8.46
C LEU A 174 6.85 -5.49 -8.89
N ARG A 175 7.13 -5.45 -10.20
CA ARG A 175 8.10 -4.53 -10.81
C ARG A 175 7.82 -3.05 -10.52
N ALA A 176 6.56 -2.63 -10.59
CA ALA A 176 6.19 -1.22 -10.41
C ALA A 176 6.47 -0.74 -8.98
N LEU A 177 6.45 -1.64 -7.99
CA LEU A 177 6.76 -1.34 -6.60
C LEU A 177 8.27 -1.37 -6.34
N ASP A 178 9.07 -1.01 -7.35
CA ASP A 178 10.52 -1.14 -7.39
C ASP A 178 11.01 -2.56 -7.00
N TYR A 179 10.24 -3.62 -7.25
CA TYR A 179 10.51 -4.99 -6.76
C TYR A 179 10.60 -5.10 -5.22
N CYS A 180 9.99 -4.20 -4.48
CA CYS A 180 9.94 -4.30 -3.03
C CYS A 180 8.91 -5.37 -2.60
N PRO A 181 9.32 -6.38 -1.83
CA PRO A 181 8.39 -7.36 -1.28
C PRO A 181 7.47 -6.71 -0.23
N TYR A 182 6.17 -6.99 -0.31
CA TYR A 182 5.15 -6.53 0.62
C TYR A 182 4.22 -7.68 0.98
N VAL A 183 3.36 -7.49 1.98
CA VAL A 183 2.37 -8.49 2.34
C VAL A 183 1.11 -8.31 1.49
N GLU A 184 0.81 -9.31 0.66
CA GLU A 184 -0.43 -9.38 -0.10
C GLU A 184 -1.45 -10.24 0.65
N ALA A 185 -2.68 -9.74 0.77
CA ALA A 185 -3.77 -10.42 1.47
C ALA A 185 -4.15 -11.73 0.75
N TYR A 186 -4.50 -12.76 1.50
CA TYR A 186 -5.33 -13.82 0.93
C TYR A 186 -6.78 -13.35 0.83
N SER A 187 -7.56 -13.95 -0.07
CA SER A 187 -8.93 -13.51 -0.37
C SER A 187 -9.93 -13.71 0.77
N ASP A 188 -9.64 -14.61 1.70
CA ASP A 188 -10.55 -15.10 2.75
C ASP A 188 -9.99 -14.92 4.18
N THR A 189 -8.98 -14.06 4.33
CA THR A 189 -8.22 -13.88 5.58
C THR A 189 -8.34 -12.47 6.16
N THR A 190 -9.47 -11.80 5.93
CA THR A 190 -9.79 -10.53 6.59
C THR A 190 -10.10 -10.75 8.05
N CYS A 191 -9.73 -9.79 8.91
CA CYS A 191 -10.04 -9.88 10.34
C CYS A 191 -11.54 -9.69 10.64
N THR A 192 -12.31 -9.15 9.69
CA THR A 192 -13.74 -8.87 9.88
C THR A 192 -14.65 -10.02 9.46
N SER A 193 -14.23 -10.88 8.53
CA SER A 193 -15.07 -11.96 7.98
C SER A 193 -14.35 -13.27 7.71
N GLY A 194 -13.04 -13.37 7.93
CA GLY A 194 -12.23 -14.57 7.74
C GLY A 194 -12.42 -15.61 8.85
N PHE A 195 -13.62 -16.17 9.00
CA PHE A 195 -13.97 -17.09 10.10
C PHE A 195 -13.03 -18.29 10.25
N HIS A 196 -12.43 -18.79 9.15
CA HIS A 196 -11.47 -19.89 9.20
C HIS A 196 -10.22 -19.58 10.03
N LEU A 197 -9.88 -18.30 10.22
CA LEU A 197 -8.74 -17.87 11.02
C LEU A 197 -8.94 -18.08 12.53
N GLN A 198 -10.18 -18.28 13.01
CA GLN A 198 -10.44 -18.60 14.43
C GLN A 198 -9.78 -19.92 14.84
N SER A 199 -9.69 -20.88 13.93
CA SER A 199 -8.95 -22.14 14.14
C SER A 199 -7.44 -21.95 14.35
N ARG A 200 -6.93 -20.75 14.01
CA ARG A 200 -5.55 -20.28 14.23
C ARG A 200 -5.49 -19.15 15.27
N GLY A 201 -6.50 -19.05 16.13
CA GLY A 201 -6.59 -18.11 17.25
C GLY A 201 -6.85 -16.65 16.90
N SER A 202 -7.18 -16.34 15.65
CA SER A 202 -7.55 -14.98 15.29
C SER A 202 -8.96 -14.66 15.79
N PHE A 203 -9.11 -13.53 16.47
CA PHE A 203 -10.40 -12.92 16.74
C PHE A 203 -10.99 -12.38 15.44
N ILE A 204 -12.28 -12.66 15.19
CA ILE A 204 -13.00 -12.16 14.00
C ILE A 204 -14.13 -11.24 14.44
N GLY A 205 -14.13 -10.02 13.94
CA GLY A 205 -15.14 -9.01 14.28
C GLY A 205 -14.90 -7.67 13.61
N GLU A 206 -15.88 -6.78 13.67
CA GLU A 206 -15.85 -5.45 13.01
C GLU A 206 -14.62 -4.61 13.39
N ASN A 207 -14.28 -4.63 14.68
CA ASN A 207 -13.12 -3.91 15.23
C ASN A 207 -11.85 -4.75 15.24
N ALA A 208 -11.85 -5.97 14.68
CA ALA A 208 -10.67 -6.80 14.69
C ALA A 208 -9.61 -6.28 13.72
N ARG A 209 -8.35 -6.24 14.16
CA ARG A 209 -7.21 -5.81 13.34
C ARG A 209 -6.04 -6.77 13.53
N CYS A 210 -5.23 -6.88 12.50
CA CYS A 210 -4.06 -7.73 12.52
C CYS A 210 -2.93 -7.11 13.35
N VAL A 211 -2.31 -7.91 14.22
CA VAL A 211 -1.15 -7.55 15.03
C VAL A 211 0.00 -8.51 14.79
N LYS A 212 1.22 -7.98 14.93
CA LYS A 212 2.44 -8.71 14.63
C LYS A 212 2.76 -9.72 15.72
N GLY A 213 3.00 -10.97 15.36
CA GLY A 213 3.40 -12.03 16.27
C GLY A 213 4.92 -12.22 16.32
N VAL A 214 5.42 -12.61 17.49
CA VAL A 214 6.82 -13.04 17.70
C VAL A 214 6.79 -14.38 18.40
N GLU A 215 7.27 -15.41 17.68
CA GLU A 215 7.29 -16.81 18.16
C GLU A 215 5.91 -17.23 18.69
N LEU A 216 4.86 -16.72 18.06
CA LEU A 216 3.50 -16.87 18.50
C LEU A 216 2.97 -18.22 18.04
N GLU A 217 2.58 -19.05 18.99
CA GLU A 217 2.05 -20.37 18.74
C GLU A 217 0.74 -20.62 19.48
N ILE A 218 -0.06 -21.50 18.89
CA ILE A 218 -1.31 -21.95 19.48
C ILE A 218 -1.33 -23.47 19.43
N SER A 219 -1.45 -24.10 20.60
CA SER A 219 -1.38 -25.56 20.75
C SER A 219 -0.16 -26.16 20.05
N GLY A 220 1.00 -25.49 20.18
CA GLY A 220 2.28 -25.91 19.60
C GLY A 220 2.43 -25.71 18.09
N LYS A 221 1.55 -24.93 17.46
CA LYS A 221 1.65 -24.56 16.04
C LYS A 221 1.93 -23.07 15.89
N SER A 222 3.03 -22.73 15.22
CA SER A 222 3.32 -21.35 14.82
C SER A 222 2.21 -20.79 13.93
N VAL A 223 1.70 -19.61 14.28
CA VAL A 223 0.62 -18.93 13.52
C VAL A 223 1.10 -17.69 12.76
N GLY A 224 2.26 -17.14 13.12
CA GLY A 224 2.74 -15.87 12.59
C GLY A 224 2.00 -14.71 13.24
N ASP A 225 1.43 -13.83 12.42
CA ASP A 225 0.59 -12.71 12.86
C ASP A 225 -0.87 -13.16 13.05
N VAL A 226 -1.65 -12.43 13.85
CA VAL A 226 -3.04 -12.81 14.20
C VAL A 226 -3.95 -11.60 14.21
N CYS A 227 -5.26 -11.81 14.04
CA CYS A 227 -6.26 -10.79 14.32
C CYS A 227 -6.62 -10.77 15.82
N VAL A 228 -6.67 -9.59 16.42
CA VAL A 228 -7.18 -9.36 17.77
C VAL A 228 -8.33 -8.35 17.71
N ASN A 229 -9.26 -8.41 18.64
CA ASN A 229 -10.25 -7.36 18.79
C ASN A 229 -9.55 -6.09 19.27
N THR A 230 -9.97 -4.93 18.77
CA THR A 230 -9.37 -3.65 19.16
C THR A 230 -10.41 -2.71 19.73
N LYS A 231 -9.98 -1.92 20.72
CA LYS A 231 -10.75 -0.85 21.34
C LYS A 231 -9.90 0.39 21.41
N CYS A 232 -10.42 1.49 20.88
CA CYS A 232 -9.70 2.73 20.67
C CYS A 232 -10.40 3.87 21.40
N ASP A 233 -9.89 4.25 22.57
CA ASP A 233 -10.50 5.25 23.44
C ASP A 233 -9.48 6.33 23.81
N ASN A 234 -9.75 7.58 23.43
CA ASN A 234 -8.93 8.76 23.81
C ASN A 234 -7.42 8.58 23.55
N GLY A 235 -7.03 7.95 22.44
CA GLY A 235 -5.62 7.70 22.10
C GLY A 235 -5.01 6.46 22.75
N ILE A 236 -5.79 5.72 23.56
CA ILE A 236 -5.40 4.44 24.14
C ILE A 236 -5.94 3.32 23.28
N LEU A 237 -5.03 2.46 22.80
CA LEU A 237 -5.37 1.20 22.16
C LEU A 237 -5.40 0.10 23.22
N SER A 238 -6.49 -0.64 23.27
CA SER A 238 -6.58 -1.91 23.99
C SER A 238 -6.90 -3.04 23.03
N VAL A 239 -6.37 -4.22 23.31
CA VAL A 239 -6.57 -5.42 22.51
C VAL A 239 -7.16 -6.54 23.35
N GLN A 240 -7.90 -7.43 22.71
CA GLN A 240 -8.48 -8.63 23.31
C GLN A 240 -8.26 -9.80 22.36
N PHE A 241 -7.71 -10.90 22.89
CA PHE A 241 -7.42 -12.11 22.14
C PHE A 241 -8.68 -12.98 21.98
N LEU A 242 -8.63 -13.94 21.05
CA LEU A 242 -9.68 -14.95 20.97
C LEU A 242 -9.65 -15.84 22.22
N GLY A 243 -10.76 -15.87 22.97
CA GLY A 243 -10.91 -16.67 24.19
C GLY A 243 -10.62 -15.90 25.49
N ASP A 244 -10.27 -14.63 25.41
CA ASP A 244 -10.34 -13.70 26.54
C ASP A 244 -11.81 -13.50 26.95
N ASP A 245 -12.03 -13.23 28.24
CA ASP A 245 -13.37 -12.89 28.75
C ASP A 245 -13.81 -11.51 28.23
N ASP A 246 -15.12 -11.21 28.25
CA ASP A 246 -15.69 -9.99 27.66
C ASP A 246 -15.11 -8.68 28.24
N ASP A 247 -14.68 -8.71 29.51
CA ASP A 247 -14.06 -7.60 30.25
C ASP A 247 -12.53 -7.68 30.31
N GLU A 248 -11.91 -8.73 29.76
CA GLU A 248 -10.47 -8.91 29.71
C GLU A 248 -9.87 -8.14 28.52
N TRP A 249 -9.30 -6.96 28.79
CA TRP A 249 -8.66 -6.09 27.81
C TRP A 249 -7.22 -5.76 28.20
N HIS A 250 -6.31 -5.83 27.24
CA HIS A 250 -4.89 -5.56 27.41
C HIS A 250 -4.53 -4.21 26.81
N VAL A 251 -4.01 -3.28 27.61
CA VAL A 251 -3.53 -1.98 27.12
C VAL A 251 -2.31 -2.20 26.21
N CYS A 252 -2.36 -1.67 25.01
CA CYS A 252 -1.42 -1.96 23.93
C CYS A 252 -0.71 -0.68 23.45
N GLU A 253 0.31 -0.27 24.21
CA GLU A 253 1.16 0.87 23.85
C GLU A 253 2.12 0.49 22.72
N GLU A 254 2.35 1.42 21.79
CA GLU A 254 3.17 1.17 20.59
C GLU A 254 4.51 0.48 20.91
N LYS A 255 4.83 -0.58 20.15
CA LYS A 255 6.04 -1.43 20.28
C LYS A 255 6.14 -2.25 21.58
N LYS A 256 5.25 -2.07 22.56
CA LYS A 256 5.22 -2.96 23.72
C LYS A 256 4.76 -4.35 23.30
N GLU A 257 5.18 -5.31 24.10
CA GLU A 257 4.88 -6.71 23.90
C GLU A 257 3.74 -7.13 24.83
N ILE A 258 2.77 -7.87 24.29
CA ILE A 258 1.71 -8.49 25.09
C ILE A 258 1.82 -9.99 24.94
N ILE A 259 1.84 -10.68 26.08
CA ILE A 259 1.83 -12.13 26.17
C ILE A 259 0.37 -12.55 26.37
N PRO A 260 -0.21 -13.41 25.51
CA PRO A 260 -1.57 -13.89 25.70
C PRO A 260 -1.69 -14.72 27.00
N ASN A 261 -2.70 -14.45 27.81
CA ASN A 261 -2.86 -15.06 29.15
C ASN A 261 -3.68 -16.37 29.14
N LYS A 262 -3.43 -17.27 28.18
CA LYS A 262 -4.19 -18.54 28.07
C LYS A 262 -3.24 -19.72 27.86
N GLU A 263 -3.55 -20.86 28.47
CA GLU A 263 -2.67 -22.06 28.52
C GLU A 263 -2.22 -22.58 27.14
N ASN A 264 -3.04 -22.37 26.10
CA ASN A 264 -2.75 -22.85 24.75
C ASN A 264 -1.89 -21.89 23.91
N TRP A 265 -1.59 -20.70 24.42
CA TRP A 265 -0.79 -19.70 23.72
C TRP A 265 0.65 -19.69 24.24
N SER A 266 1.60 -19.47 23.32
CA SER A 266 2.99 -19.15 23.64
C SER A 266 3.47 -18.02 22.74
N GLY A 267 4.56 -17.36 23.12
CA GLY A 267 5.07 -16.19 22.40
C GLY A 267 4.35 -14.90 22.79
N LYS A 268 4.35 -13.93 21.88
CA LYS A 268 3.85 -12.57 22.15
C LYS A 268 3.42 -11.85 20.87
N ILE A 269 2.62 -10.80 21.04
CA ILE A 269 2.36 -9.83 19.97
C ILE A 269 3.15 -8.55 20.22
N ILE A 270 3.44 -7.81 19.15
CA ILE A 270 3.96 -6.44 19.21
C ILE A 270 2.82 -5.47 18.93
N CYS A 271 2.60 -4.55 19.86
CA CYS A 271 1.57 -3.54 19.76
C CYS A 271 1.81 -2.57 18.60
N PRO A 272 0.81 -2.40 17.71
CA PRO A 272 0.92 -1.49 16.59
C PRO A 272 0.80 -0.03 17.07
N ARG A 273 1.07 0.89 16.15
CA ARG A 273 0.69 2.29 16.34
C ARG A 273 -0.81 2.44 16.42
N TYR A 274 -1.27 3.35 17.28
CA TYR A 274 -2.69 3.69 17.42
C TYR A 274 -3.33 4.04 16.06
N ASP A 275 -2.72 4.93 15.28
CA ASP A 275 -3.27 5.37 14.00
C ASP A 275 -3.32 4.28 12.91
N ALA A 276 -2.54 3.21 13.04
CA ALA A 276 -2.55 2.08 12.11
C ALA A 276 -3.77 1.17 12.29
N VAL A 277 -4.44 1.23 13.45
CA VAL A 277 -5.59 0.35 13.77
C VAL A 277 -6.85 1.14 14.14
N CYS A 278 -6.70 2.36 14.68
CA CYS A 278 -7.78 3.19 15.20
C CYS A 278 -8.22 4.33 14.27
N THR A 279 -7.68 4.41 13.05
CA THR A 279 -8.17 5.40 12.07
C THR A 279 -9.58 5.02 11.64
N LYS A 280 -10.57 5.79 12.07
CA LYS A 280 -11.94 5.65 11.57
C LYS A 280 -12.02 6.20 10.15
N LEU A 281 -12.63 5.43 9.25
CA LEU A 281 -13.00 5.95 7.93
C LEU A 281 -14.03 7.06 8.16
N PRO A 282 -13.84 8.27 7.61
CA PRO A 282 -14.89 9.27 7.66
C PRO A 282 -16.10 8.77 6.89
N ASP A 283 -17.32 9.12 7.32
CA ASP A 283 -18.49 8.96 6.46
C ASP A 283 -18.40 10.02 5.35
N ILE A 284 -17.87 9.61 4.20
CA ILE A 284 -17.70 10.46 3.02
C ILE A 284 -18.87 10.18 2.07
N THR A 285 -20.09 10.47 2.52
CA THR A 285 -21.22 10.59 1.60
C THR A 285 -21.16 11.98 0.96
N ILE A 286 -20.74 12.05 -0.31
CA ILE A 286 -20.80 13.30 -1.10
C ILE A 286 -22.07 13.22 -1.97
N PRO A 287 -23.15 13.95 -1.62
CA PRO A 287 -24.28 14.10 -2.53
C PRO A 287 -23.81 14.96 -3.71
N LEU A 288 -23.49 14.31 -4.83
CA LEU A 288 -23.20 15.02 -6.07
C LEU A 288 -24.51 15.61 -6.59
N LYS A 289 -24.61 16.94 -6.55
CA LYS A 289 -25.67 17.66 -7.26
C LYS A 289 -25.11 18.06 -8.62
N GLU A 290 -25.68 17.50 -9.68
CA GLU A 290 -25.37 17.94 -11.03
C GLU A 290 -25.67 19.44 -11.15
N LEU A 291 -24.67 20.21 -11.58
CA LEU A 291 -24.89 21.61 -11.86
C LEU A 291 -25.75 21.72 -13.12
N PRO A 292 -26.79 22.57 -13.14
CA PRO A 292 -27.57 22.77 -14.34
C PRO A 292 -26.65 23.33 -15.43
N TYR A 293 -26.79 22.81 -16.65
CA TYR A 293 -26.11 23.36 -17.83
C TYR A 293 -26.39 24.86 -17.96
N GLN A 294 -25.34 25.64 -18.18
CA GLN A 294 -25.43 27.08 -18.43
C GLN A 294 -24.94 27.41 -19.84
N ASP A 295 -25.57 28.38 -20.48
CA ASP A 295 -25.14 28.88 -21.79
C ASP A 295 -23.74 29.48 -21.68
N GLY A 296 -22.76 28.77 -22.23
CA GLY A 296 -21.35 29.16 -22.16
C GLY A 296 -20.45 28.14 -21.45
N ASP A 297 -20.99 27.05 -20.88
CA ASP A 297 -20.19 25.97 -20.29
C ASP A 297 -19.24 25.29 -21.30
N TYR A 298 -19.55 25.38 -22.60
CA TYR A 298 -18.69 24.92 -23.69
C TYR A 298 -17.52 25.88 -23.99
N LYS A 299 -17.53 27.09 -23.43
CA LYS A 299 -16.45 28.07 -23.64
C LYS A 299 -15.31 27.78 -22.66
N PRO A 300 -14.04 27.99 -23.06
CA PRO A 300 -12.92 27.84 -22.15
C PRO A 300 -13.09 28.72 -20.90
N ALA A 301 -12.74 28.17 -19.73
CA ALA A 301 -12.77 28.92 -18.50
C ALA A 301 -11.87 30.18 -18.60
N PRO A 302 -12.27 31.31 -18.00
CA PRO A 302 -11.46 32.53 -18.02
C PRO A 302 -10.09 32.30 -17.37
N GLY A 303 -9.04 32.93 -17.90
CA GLY A 303 -7.67 32.70 -17.45
C GLY A 303 -7.35 33.15 -16.01
N ASN A 304 -8.28 33.83 -15.33
CA ASN A 304 -8.14 34.34 -13.97
C ASN A 304 -9.31 33.92 -13.06
N ILE A 305 -9.50 32.61 -12.86
CA ILE A 305 -10.52 32.13 -11.92
C ILE A 305 -10.11 32.53 -10.49
N THR A 306 -10.85 33.44 -9.86
CA THR A 306 -10.76 33.73 -8.43
C THR A 306 -11.80 32.92 -7.67
N TRP A 307 -11.35 31.97 -6.85
CA TRP A 307 -12.23 31.16 -6.00
C TRP A 307 -12.65 31.96 -4.75
N ASN A 308 -13.87 32.51 -4.73
CA ASN A 308 -14.45 33.07 -3.51
C ASN A 308 -14.80 31.94 -2.55
N LYS A 309 -13.95 31.70 -1.55
CA LYS A 309 -14.21 30.75 -0.48
C LYS A 309 -15.15 31.41 0.53
N THR A 310 -16.46 31.35 0.30
CA THR A 310 -17.43 31.91 1.27
C THR A 310 -17.64 30.99 2.48
N GLU A 311 -17.13 29.75 2.45
CA GLU A 311 -17.14 28.86 3.62
C GLU A 311 -15.74 28.32 3.86
N THR A 312 -15.08 28.86 4.88
CA THR A 312 -13.91 28.23 5.48
C THR A 312 -14.46 27.27 6.54
N PRO A 313 -14.36 25.94 6.37
CA PRO A 313 -14.54 25.04 7.51
C PRO A 313 -13.45 25.37 8.53
N SER A 314 -13.83 25.43 9.80
CA SER A 314 -12.98 25.91 10.89
C SER A 314 -11.56 25.32 10.82
N SER A 315 -10.56 26.19 10.84
CA SER A 315 -9.16 25.82 11.02
C SER A 315 -8.83 25.55 12.49
N ASP A 316 -9.78 25.14 13.31
CA ASP A 316 -9.51 24.75 14.69
C ASP A 316 -8.85 23.36 14.69
N PRO A 317 -7.54 23.24 14.95
CA PRO A 317 -7.01 21.97 15.41
C PRO A 317 -7.77 21.57 16.67
N LEU A 318 -8.18 20.30 16.76
CA LEU A 318 -8.57 19.71 18.03
C LEU A 318 -7.50 20.09 19.08
N PRO A 319 -7.89 20.57 20.27
CA PRO A 319 -6.94 21.06 21.25
C PRO A 319 -6.00 19.91 21.65
N HIS A 320 -4.73 20.03 21.23
CA HIS A 320 -3.66 19.24 21.82
C HIS A 320 -3.44 19.72 23.25
N PRO A 321 -3.25 18.81 24.24
CA PRO A 321 -2.86 19.21 25.58
C PRO A 321 -1.51 19.96 25.52
N ALA A 322 -1.44 21.06 26.26
CA ALA A 322 -0.27 21.92 26.30
C ALA A 322 0.98 21.15 26.78
N PRO A 323 2.16 21.35 26.17
CA PRO A 323 3.40 20.85 26.74
C PRO A 323 3.73 21.63 28.03
N GLU A 324 4.11 20.90 29.08
CA GLU A 324 4.61 21.49 30.33
C GLU A 324 5.88 22.33 30.10
N PRO A 325 6.10 23.40 30.90
CA PRO A 325 7.20 24.32 30.69
C PRO A 325 8.55 23.67 31.09
N THR A 326 9.46 23.61 30.13
CA THR A 326 10.87 23.29 30.38
C THR A 326 11.65 24.55 30.72
N MET A 327 12.47 24.45 31.77
CA MET A 327 13.32 25.50 32.32
C MET A 327 14.31 26.07 31.29
N GLU A 328 14.54 27.37 31.43
CA GLU A 328 15.51 28.20 30.71
C GLU A 328 16.92 27.59 30.67
N THR A 329 17.61 27.75 29.54
CA THR A 329 19.07 27.90 29.57
C THR A 329 19.53 28.84 28.46
N VAL A 330 20.55 29.61 28.82
CA VAL A 330 21.08 30.85 28.25
C VAL A 330 21.82 30.64 26.92
N GLY A 331 21.77 31.65 26.04
CA GLY A 331 22.22 31.58 24.65
C GLY A 331 23.67 31.98 24.36
N ALA A 332 24.04 31.83 23.08
CA ALA A 332 24.90 32.66 22.20
C ALA A 332 25.35 31.81 20.97
N PRO A 333 25.90 32.38 19.88
CA PRO A 333 25.18 33.13 18.86
C PRO A 333 25.36 32.57 17.42
N HIS A 334 24.50 33.08 16.53
CA HIS A 334 24.41 32.87 15.08
C HIS A 334 25.73 33.08 14.30
N VAL A 335 25.93 32.25 13.28
CA VAL A 335 26.79 32.52 12.11
C VAL A 335 25.98 32.26 10.84
N GLU A 336 25.68 33.31 10.09
CA GLU A 336 25.11 33.24 8.74
C GLU A 336 26.18 32.85 7.72
N LYS A 337 25.83 31.93 6.81
CA LYS A 337 26.54 31.73 5.54
C LYS A 337 25.53 31.50 4.43
N GLU A 338 25.42 32.49 3.55
CA GLU A 338 24.85 32.32 2.21
C GLU A 338 25.73 31.40 1.35
N PRO A 339 25.13 30.73 0.35
CA PRO A 339 25.84 30.49 -0.90
C PRO A 339 25.11 31.10 -2.10
N SER A 340 25.91 31.87 -2.83
CA SER A 340 25.66 32.54 -4.09
C SER A 340 25.26 31.61 -5.24
N SER A 341 24.26 32.11 -5.99
CA SER A 341 23.88 31.76 -7.36
C SER A 341 25.06 31.72 -8.35
N SER A 342 25.14 30.66 -9.16
CA SER A 342 25.68 30.75 -10.53
C SER A 342 25.12 29.62 -11.41
N TYR A 343 24.22 29.97 -12.33
CA TYR A 343 23.81 29.14 -13.45
C TYR A 343 24.67 29.47 -14.68
N PRO A 344 25.18 28.47 -15.42
CA PRO A 344 25.58 28.65 -16.81
C PRO A 344 24.39 28.46 -17.75
N ASN A 345 24.36 29.32 -18.77
CA ASN A 345 23.34 29.50 -19.79
C ASN A 345 23.52 28.56 -21.01
N VAL A 346 22.38 28.21 -21.65
CA VAL A 346 22.15 28.01 -23.12
C VAL A 346 22.54 26.62 -23.72
N PRO A 347 21.89 26.09 -24.79
CA PRO A 347 20.86 26.66 -25.69
C PRO A 347 19.54 25.89 -25.87
N THR A 348 18.52 26.68 -26.20
CA THR A 348 17.30 26.34 -26.94
C THR A 348 17.58 25.91 -28.37
N ASP A 349 16.87 24.88 -28.86
CA ASP A 349 16.66 24.71 -30.30
C ASP A 349 15.20 24.31 -30.62
N SER A 350 14.78 24.73 -31.80
CA SER A 350 13.40 24.99 -32.20
C SER A 350 12.80 23.88 -33.08
N SER A 351 11.46 23.79 -33.02
CA SER A 351 10.53 23.42 -34.11
C SER A 351 10.38 21.95 -34.54
N GLY A 352 9.12 21.54 -34.69
CA GLY A 352 8.71 20.30 -35.37
C GLY A 352 7.29 19.85 -35.02
N SER A 353 6.28 20.54 -35.57
CA SER A 353 4.87 20.16 -35.52
C SER A 353 4.56 19.05 -36.52
N THR A 354 3.81 18.03 -36.13
CA THR A 354 2.89 17.30 -37.03
C THR A 354 1.71 16.71 -36.25
N ASP A 355 0.51 17.19 -36.62
CA ASP A 355 -0.80 16.60 -36.38
C ASP A 355 -0.89 15.16 -36.91
N THR A 356 -1.53 14.25 -36.16
CA THR A 356 -2.40 13.23 -36.76
C THR A 356 -3.47 12.79 -35.75
N THR A 357 -4.72 12.85 -36.20
CA THR A 357 -5.96 12.50 -35.51
C THR A 357 -6.32 11.00 -35.63
N THR A 358 -7.12 10.53 -34.67
CA THR A 358 -8.00 9.32 -34.61
C THR A 358 -7.39 7.91 -34.40
N PRO A 359 -8.15 6.93 -33.83
CA PRO A 359 -9.25 6.99 -32.86
C PRO A 359 -9.06 6.06 -31.63
N VAL A 360 -9.93 6.23 -30.63
CA VAL A 360 -10.03 5.44 -29.40
C VAL A 360 -10.37 3.97 -29.70
N GLN A 361 -9.59 3.04 -29.16
CA GLN A 361 -9.97 1.64 -29.03
C GLN A 361 -9.74 1.19 -27.59
N ARG A 362 -10.85 0.78 -26.94
CA ARG A 362 -10.83 -0.01 -25.69
C ARG A 362 -10.18 -1.34 -26.02
N ASP A 363 -9.24 -1.81 -25.19
CA ASP A 363 -9.14 -3.23 -24.89
C ASP A 363 -8.40 -3.53 -23.58
N VAL A 364 -9.10 -4.38 -22.82
CA VAL A 364 -8.77 -5.33 -21.76
C VAL A 364 -7.28 -5.66 -21.57
N PHE A 365 -6.76 -5.50 -20.34
CA PHE A 365 -5.45 -6.05 -19.97
C PHE A 365 -5.58 -7.54 -19.62
N GLU A 366 -5.06 -8.37 -20.52
CA GLU A 366 -4.86 -9.80 -20.38
C GLU A 366 -3.71 -10.09 -19.41
N LYS A 367 -3.96 -10.99 -18.46
CA LYS A 367 -2.97 -11.57 -17.56
C LYS A 367 -2.14 -12.55 -18.38
N GLU A 368 -0.94 -12.17 -18.82
CA GLU A 368 -0.01 -13.10 -19.47
C GLU A 368 0.33 -14.25 -18.52
N ARG A 369 -0.30 -15.39 -18.79
CA ARG A 369 0.00 -16.70 -18.23
C ARG A 369 1.05 -17.31 -19.15
N ILE A 370 2.32 -17.28 -18.74
CA ILE A 370 3.37 -18.06 -19.40
C ILE A 370 3.53 -19.37 -18.61
N ASP A 371 3.29 -20.46 -19.34
CA ASP A 371 3.35 -21.85 -18.91
C ASP A 371 4.63 -22.21 -18.14
N SER A 372 4.45 -23.01 -17.08
CA SER A 372 5.50 -23.89 -16.56
C SER A 372 5.06 -25.33 -16.77
N PRO A 373 5.97 -26.23 -17.18
CA PRO A 373 5.61 -27.56 -17.66
C PRO A 373 5.07 -28.44 -16.54
N THR A 374 3.96 -29.10 -16.83
CA THR A 374 3.31 -30.11 -16.01
C THR A 374 4.25 -31.29 -15.81
N SER A 375 4.70 -31.50 -14.57
CA SER A 375 5.21 -32.79 -14.09
C SER A 375 4.03 -33.58 -13.52
N THR A 376 3.28 -34.27 -14.37
CA THR A 376 2.37 -35.34 -13.94
C THR A 376 3.12 -36.65 -13.90
N ALA A 377 3.49 -37.07 -12.69
CA ALA A 377 3.82 -38.46 -12.40
C ALA A 377 2.52 -39.27 -12.50
N HIS A 378 2.39 -40.07 -13.55
CA HIS A 378 1.38 -41.12 -13.64
C HIS A 378 1.77 -42.27 -12.71
N SER A 379 0.93 -42.53 -11.71
CA SER A 379 0.87 -43.81 -11.02
C SER A 379 -0.01 -44.72 -11.85
N GLU A 380 0.59 -45.66 -12.58
CA GLU A 380 -0.11 -46.72 -13.28
C GLU A 380 -0.57 -47.79 -12.27
N THR A 381 -1.88 -47.89 -12.07
CA THR A 381 -2.52 -49.14 -11.64
C THR A 381 -2.78 -49.98 -12.87
N MET A 382 -2.06 -51.10 -12.99
CA MET A 382 -2.41 -52.18 -13.91
C MET A 382 -3.75 -52.80 -13.52
N LEU A 383 -4.69 -52.85 -14.45
CA LEU A 383 -5.68 -53.92 -14.51
C LEU A 383 -5.76 -54.41 -15.95
N ASP A 384 -5.53 -55.70 -16.06
CA ASP A 384 -5.27 -56.48 -17.25
C ASP A 384 -6.48 -56.58 -18.17
N GLN A 385 -6.20 -56.73 -19.45
CA GLN A 385 -7.14 -56.87 -20.54
C GLN A 385 -7.85 -58.22 -20.45
N ASN A 386 -9.13 -58.26 -20.84
CA ASN A 386 -9.65 -59.46 -21.48
C ASN A 386 -10.73 -59.11 -22.51
N GLU A 387 -10.33 -59.07 -23.78
CA GLU A 387 -11.22 -59.28 -24.93
C GLU A 387 -11.14 -60.77 -25.30
N LYS A 388 -12.24 -61.52 -25.13
CA LYS A 388 -12.96 -62.24 -26.20
C LYS A 388 -13.87 -63.35 -25.67
N HIS A 389 -15.04 -63.38 -26.32
CA HIS A 389 -15.97 -64.49 -26.58
C HIS A 389 -17.23 -64.67 -25.73
N HIS A 390 -18.32 -64.69 -26.52
CA HIS A 390 -19.63 -65.33 -26.36
C HIS A 390 -20.81 -64.49 -25.86
N ASP A 391 -21.51 -63.92 -26.85
CA ASP A 391 -22.95 -63.71 -26.85
C ASP A 391 -23.74 -64.98 -26.51
N GLY A 392 -24.82 -64.78 -25.77
CA GLY A 392 -26.14 -65.28 -26.18
C GLY A 392 -26.54 -66.68 -25.73
N LEU A 393 -27.20 -66.73 -24.57
CA LEU A 393 -28.22 -67.71 -24.22
C LEU A 393 -29.28 -67.82 -25.35
N ASP A 394 -29.63 -69.03 -25.77
CA ASP A 394 -30.85 -69.72 -25.31
C ASP A 394 -31.19 -70.87 -26.28
N GLY A 395 -31.32 -72.08 -25.73
CA GLY A 395 -31.75 -73.25 -26.47
C GLY A 395 -33.23 -73.48 -26.19
N SER A 396 -34.07 -73.31 -27.21
CA SER A 396 -35.41 -73.87 -27.22
C SER A 396 -35.60 -74.64 -28.52
N GLN A 397 -35.55 -75.98 -28.43
CA GLN A 397 -36.36 -76.84 -29.27
C GLN A 397 -36.65 -78.16 -28.57
N HIS A 398 -37.95 -78.42 -28.45
CA HIS A 398 -38.55 -79.73 -28.31
C HIS A 398 -38.02 -80.70 -29.37
N GLY A 399 -38.01 -81.98 -29.01
CA GLY A 399 -37.83 -83.05 -29.96
C GLY A 399 -39.05 -83.26 -30.87
N SER A 400 -38.75 -84.01 -31.93
CA SER A 400 -39.64 -84.55 -32.99
C SER A 400 -39.97 -83.60 -34.13
#